data_AF-A0A8J2M0I1-F1
#
_entry.id   AF-A0A8J2M0I1-F1
#
_cell.length_a   1.000
_cell.length_b   1.000
_cell.length_c   1.000
_cell.angle_alpha   90.00
_cell.angle_beta   90.00
_cell.angle_gamma   90.00
#
_symmetry.space_group_name_H-M   'P 1'
#
loop_
_entity.id
_entity.type
_entity.pdbx_description
1 polymer ?
#
loop_
_entity_poly.entity_id
_entity_poly.type
_entity_poly.pdbx_seq_one_letter_code
_entity_poly.pdbx_strand_id
1 'polypeptide(L)'
;MDGIRRRSNICGITGLSAHQKVILTTMWRQLPRSLVFDLGKRVFQIIFERDPKLLIVVNLEHLQNTDQWQEHVNFRTHAQVNF
;
A
#
# COMPACT_ATOMS: atom_id res chain seq x y z
N MET A 1 -31.33 -32.29 -13.90
CA MET A 1 -31.28 -31.46 -12.67
C MET A 1 -29.97 -30.70 -12.70
N ASP A 2 -29.92 -29.64 -13.51
CA ASP A 2 -28.70 -28.85 -13.69
C ASP A 2 -28.39 -28.08 -12.42
N GLY A 3 -27.31 -28.50 -11.75
CA GLY A 3 -26.75 -27.80 -10.63
C GLY A 3 -26.26 -26.43 -11.09
N ILE A 4 -27.04 -25.39 -10.79
CA ILE A 4 -26.61 -24.00 -10.88
C ILE A 4 -25.44 -23.85 -9.90
N ARG A 5 -24.22 -24.09 -10.38
CA ARG A 5 -23.00 -23.63 -9.69
C ARG A 5 -23.15 -22.11 -9.59
N ARG A 6 -23.57 -21.63 -8.42
CA ARG A 6 -23.49 -20.21 -8.09
C ARG A 6 -22.04 -19.81 -8.29
N ARG A 7 -21.72 -19.15 -9.41
CA ARG A 7 -20.41 -18.52 -9.59
C ARG A 7 -20.26 -17.59 -8.40
N SER A 8 -19.25 -17.86 -7.58
CA SER A 8 -18.94 -17.01 -6.43
C SER A 8 -18.72 -15.60 -6.96
N ASN A 9 -19.50 -14.63 -6.50
CA ASN A 9 -19.33 -13.21 -6.84
C ASN A 9 -18.05 -12.60 -6.19
N ILE A 10 -17.15 -13.45 -5.71
CA ILE A 10 -15.89 -13.11 -5.05
C ILE A 10 -14.76 -13.29 -6.07
N CYS A 11 -13.91 -12.28 -6.18
CA CYS A 11 -12.72 -12.33 -7.00
C CYS A 11 -11.70 -13.33 -6.42
N GLY A 12 -11.26 -14.30 -7.22
CA GLY A 12 -10.29 -15.32 -6.77
C GLY A 12 -8.90 -14.78 -6.42
N ILE A 13 -8.52 -13.60 -6.92
CA ILE A 13 -7.22 -12.97 -6.63
C ILE A 13 -7.31 -12.17 -5.34
N THR A 14 -8.32 -11.31 -5.21
CA THR A 14 -8.40 -10.37 -4.08
C THR A 14 -9.20 -10.93 -2.90
N GLY A 15 -9.98 -12.00 -3.09
CA GLY A 15 -10.91 -12.52 -2.08
C GLY A 15 -12.10 -11.60 -1.79
N LEU A 16 -12.35 -10.59 -2.64
CA LEU A 16 -13.36 -9.56 -2.40
C LEU A 16 -14.49 -9.64 -3.42
N SER A 17 -15.71 -9.43 -2.95
CA SER A 17 -16.88 -9.18 -3.80
C SER A 17 -16.81 -7.80 -4.45
N ALA A 18 -17.60 -7.59 -5.51
CA ALA A 18 -17.72 -6.28 -6.15
C ALA A 18 -18.16 -5.18 -5.18
N HIS A 19 -19.11 -5.49 -4.29
CA HIS A 19 -19.59 -4.54 -3.28
C HIS A 19 -18.49 -4.15 -2.28
N GLN A 20 -17.70 -5.11 -1.79
CA GLN A 20 -16.58 -4.83 -0.88
C GLN A 20 -15.50 -3.96 -1.55
N LYS A 21 -15.22 -4.18 -2.85
CA LYS A 21 -14.29 -3.33 -3.60
C LYS A 21 -14.78 -1.88 -3.71
N VAL A 22 -16.08 -1.68 -3.92
CA VAL A 22 -16.69 -0.33 -3.94
C VAL A 22 -16.56 0.35 -2.58
N ILE A 23 -16.83 -0.36 -1.48
CA ILE A 23 -16.66 0.18 -0.13
C ILE A 23 -15.21 0.61 0.10
N LEU A 24 -14.24 -0.27 -0.15
CA LEU A 24 -12.82 0.04 0.04
C LEU A 24 -12.37 1.23 -0.80
N THR A 25 -12.78 1.29 -2.06
CA THR A 25 -12.43 2.40 -2.96
C THR A 25 -13.02 3.72 -2.46
N THR A 26 -14.27 3.69 -1.99
CA THR A 26 -14.95 4.89 -1.47
C THR A 26 -14.28 5.37 -0.18
N MET A 27 -14.03 4.46 0.76
CA MET A 27 -13.34 4.79 2.01
C MET A 27 -11.95 5.34 1.74
N TRP A 28 -11.16 4.69 0.88
CA TRP A 28 -9.81 5.14 0.53
C TRP A 28 -9.79 6.57 -0.03
N ARG A 29 -10.72 6.90 -0.92
CA ARG A 29 -10.85 8.25 -1.51
C ARG A 29 -11.27 9.33 -0.52
N GLN A 30 -11.97 8.95 0.55
CA GLN A 30 -12.41 9.88 1.59
C GLN A 30 -11.33 10.15 2.64
N LEU A 31 -10.25 9.36 2.69
CA LEU A 31 -9.17 9.59 3.64
C LEU A 31 -8.42 10.89 3.29
N PRO A 32 -8.07 11.72 4.30
CA PRO A 32 -7.18 12.85 4.08
C PRO A 32 -5.85 12.41 3.47
N ARG A 33 -5.35 13.16 2.48
CA ARG A 33 -4.07 12.84 1.82
C ARG A 33 -2.90 12.74 2.81
N SER A 34 -2.89 13.58 3.84
CA SER A 34 -1.90 13.51 4.92
C SER A 34 -1.95 12.18 5.66
N LEU A 35 -3.14 11.68 5.98
CA LEU A 35 -3.32 10.40 6.65
C LEU A 35 -2.88 9.22 5.77
N VAL A 36 -3.17 9.27 4.46
CA VAL A 36 -2.69 8.25 3.50
C VAL A 36 -1.17 8.24 3.44
N PHE A 37 -0.54 9.42 3.44
CA PHE A 37 0.92 9.54 3.44
C PHE A 37 1.54 9.01 4.74
N ASP A 38 0.96 9.33 5.90
CA ASP A 38 1.44 8.82 7.19
C ASP A 38 1.26 7.30 7.33
N LEU A 39 0.16 6.75 6.80
CA LEU A 39 -0.05 5.31 6.69
C LEU A 39 1.04 4.67 5.82
N GLY A 40 1.34 5.28 4.67
CA GLY A 40 2.42 4.85 3.78
C GLY A 40 3.77 4.81 4.50
N LYS A 41 4.15 5.89 5.19
CA LYS A 41 5.38 5.95 6.02
C LYS A 41 5.46 4.76 6.98
N ARG A 42 4.38 4.46 7.70
CA ARG A 42 4.36 3.38 8.68
C ARG A 42 4.51 1.99 8.04
N VAL A 43 3.90 1.78 6.88
CA VAL A 43 4.06 0.53 6.12
C VAL A 43 5.52 0.37 5.67
N PHE A 44 6.11 1.41 5.09
CA PHE A 44 7.50 1.36 4.64
C PHE A 44 8.50 1.25 5.79
N GLN A 45 8.21 1.85 6.93
CA GLN A 45 9.01 1.66 8.14
C GLN A 45 9.11 0.18 8.51
N ILE A 46 7.98 -0.53 8.55
CA ILE A 46 7.97 -1.98 8.83
C ILE A 46 8.75 -2.76 7.77
N ILE A 47 8.67 -2.36 6.49
CA ILE A 47 9.39 -3.01 5.39
C ILE A 47 10.91 -2.84 5.57
N PHE A 48 11.38 -1.61 5.80
CA PHE A 48 12.80 -1.31 5.93
C PHE A 48 13.39 -1.77 7.27
N GLU A 49 12.59 -1.86 8.34
CA GLU A 49 13.01 -2.51 9.58
C GLU A 49 13.18 -4.02 9.40
N ARG A 50 12.33 -4.66 8.60
CA ARG A 50 12.43 -6.11 8.29
C ARG A 50 13.58 -6.42 7.34
N ASP A 51 13.78 -5.60 6.32
CA ASP A 51 14.89 -5.72 5.39
C ASP A 51 15.40 -4.32 4.98
N PRO A 52 16.44 -3.82 5.66
CA PRO A 52 17.03 -2.51 5.36
C PRO A 52 17.51 -2.39 3.91
N LYS A 53 17.89 -3.50 3.26
CA LYS A 53 18.43 -3.47 1.89
C LYS A 53 17.40 -2.99 0.87
N LEU A 54 16.11 -3.08 1.18
CA LEU A 54 15.04 -2.61 0.30
C LEU A 54 15.04 -1.10 0.09
N LEU A 55 15.78 -0.32 0.88
CA LEU A 55 16.01 1.10 0.63
C LEU A 55 16.67 1.36 -0.75
N ILE A 56 17.33 0.37 -1.36
CA ILE A 56 17.86 0.46 -2.73
C ILE A 56 16.76 0.77 -3.77
N VAL A 57 15.52 0.31 -3.53
CA VAL A 57 14.38 0.52 -4.45
C VAL A 57 14.03 2.00 -4.58
N VAL A 58 14.34 2.79 -3.56
CA VAL A 58 14.12 4.24 -3.52
C VAL A 58 15.43 5.03 -3.56
N ASN A 59 16.54 4.38 -3.94
CA ASN A 59 17.88 5.00 -4.03
C ASN A 59 18.34 5.63 -2.70
N LEU A 60 18.14 4.91 -1.60
CA LEU A 60 18.49 5.31 -0.22
C LEU A 60 19.25 4.22 0.54
N GLU A 61 19.93 3.32 -0.16
CA GLU A 61 20.70 2.23 0.45
C GLU A 61 21.79 2.73 1.41
N HIS A 62 22.30 3.95 1.22
CA HIS A 62 23.24 4.61 2.12
C HIS A 62 22.62 5.02 3.48
N LEU A 63 21.28 5.03 3.59
CA LEU A 63 20.54 5.35 4.82
C LEU A 63 20.05 4.09 5.57
N GLN A 64 20.56 2.91 5.21
CA GLN A 64 20.24 1.66 5.90
C GLN A 64 20.46 1.75 7.41
N ASN A 65 19.52 1.17 8.16
CA ASN A 65 19.53 1.15 9.64
C ASN A 65 19.41 2.54 10.29
N THR A 66 18.91 3.54 9.56
CA THR A 66 18.59 4.88 10.08
C THR A 66 17.11 5.19 9.86
N ASP A 67 16.64 6.28 10.46
CA ASP A 67 15.31 6.87 10.24
C ASP A 67 15.32 8.06 9.26
N GLN A 68 16.51 8.48 8.79
CA GLN A 68 16.68 9.67 7.95
C GLN A 68 15.99 9.56 6.58
N TRP A 69 15.71 8.34 6.10
CA TRP A 69 14.97 8.11 4.87
C TRP A 69 13.52 8.62 4.92
N GLN A 70 12.92 8.72 6.12
CA GLN A 70 11.49 9.08 6.28
C GLN A 70 11.15 10.45 5.71
N GLU A 71 12.07 11.40 5.83
CA GLU A 71 11.91 12.77 5.35
C GLU A 71 12.66 13.03 4.03
N HIS A 72 13.33 12.03 3.49
CA HIS A 72 14.12 12.16 2.27
C HIS A 72 13.23 12.36 1.04
N VAL A 73 13.63 13.26 0.13
CA VAL A 73 12.87 13.61 -1.07
C VAL A 73 12.57 12.42 -1.98
N ASN A 74 13.51 11.48 -2.13
CA ASN A 74 13.29 10.25 -2.90
C ASN A 74 12.16 9.40 -2.31
N PHE A 75 12.13 9.23 -0.99
CA PHE A 75 11.06 8.50 -0.32
C PHE A 75 9.72 9.24 -0.45
N ARG A 76 9.71 10.56 -0.20
CA ARG A 76 8.51 11.38 -0.39
C ARG A 76 7.94 11.27 -1.81
N THR A 77 8.79 11.32 -2.82
CA THR A 77 8.39 11.19 -4.24
C THR A 77 7.86 9.79 -4.54
N HIS A 78 8.48 8.75 -3.99
CA HIS A 78 8.01 7.37 -4.15
C HIS A 78 6.65 7.13 -3.45
N ALA A 79 6.49 7.65 -2.24
CA ALA A 79 5.27 7.50 -1.44
C ALA A 79 4.13 8.41 -1.93
N GLN A 80 4.45 9.51 -2.59
CA GLN A 80 3.48 10.35 -3.29
C GLN A 80 3.09 9.70 -4.61
N VAL A 81 2.16 8.76 -4.54
CA VAL A 81 1.45 8.29 -5.74
C VAL A 81 0.52 9.41 -6.18
N ASN A 82 0.85 10.07 -7.30
CA ASN A 82 -0.08 10.96 -7.99
C ASN A 82 -1.25 10.11 -8.49
N PHE A 83 -2.40 10.20 -7.82
CA PHE A 83 -3.68 9.64 -8.28
C PHE A 83 -4.39 10.59 -9.23
#